data_AF-A0A0G1ZFD8-F1
#
_entry.id   AF-A0A0G1ZFD8-F1
#
_cell.length_a   1.000
_cell.length_b   1.000
_cell.length_c   1.000
_cell.angle_alpha   90.00
_cell.angle_beta   90.00
_cell.angle_gamma   90.00
#
_symmetry.space_group_name_H-M   'P 1'
#
loop_
_entity.id
_entity.type
_entity.pdbx_description
1 polymer ?
#
loop_
_entity_poly.entity_id
_entity_poly.type
_entity_poly.pdbx_seq_one_letter_code
_entity_poly.pdbx_strand_id
1 'polypeptide(L)'
;MEFDGFGIGGEYGYDKRMMSKLMAWVNDILPMGKPRHALGIGHPDDFVPIAQSGIDTFDCIAPTHYARRGTLFTSEGKLDMTKPRYLKERKSIDKKCSCDVCATYTRSYVSHLLRAHELTGMKLASMHNLHFFNEQAASLRKRIKKGEI
;
A
#
# COMPACT_ATOMS: atom_id res chain seq x y z
N MET A 1 18.99 7.17 -24.79
CA MET A 1 17.96 6.13 -24.62
C MET A 1 16.62 6.76 -24.94
N GLU A 2 15.88 6.23 -25.91
CA GLU A 2 14.58 6.75 -26.36
C GLU A 2 13.44 5.92 -25.77
N PHE A 3 13.20 6.04 -24.47
CA PHE A 3 12.04 5.43 -23.80
C PHE A 3 11.10 6.51 -23.25
N ASP A 4 9.83 6.15 -23.07
CA ASP A 4 8.82 7.03 -22.49
C ASP A 4 8.94 7.14 -20.97
N GLY A 5 9.51 6.13 -20.31
CA GLY A 5 9.78 6.08 -18.89
C GLY A 5 10.73 4.95 -18.54
N PHE A 6 11.16 4.89 -17.28
CA PHE A 6 12.19 3.97 -16.82
C PHE A 6 11.71 3.16 -15.61
N GLY A 7 11.64 1.84 -15.79
CA GLY A 7 11.49 0.91 -14.68
C GLY A 7 12.82 0.72 -13.96
N ILE A 8 12.84 0.94 -12.66
CA ILE A 8 13.96 0.65 -11.77
C ILE A 8 13.61 -0.65 -11.08
N GLY A 9 14.45 -1.67 -11.25
CA GLY A 9 14.27 -3.00 -10.69
C GLY A 9 15.61 -3.58 -10.26
N GLY A 10 15.57 -4.70 -9.53
CA GLY A 10 16.75 -5.38 -9.01
C GLY A 10 16.71 -5.53 -7.50
N GLU A 11 17.88 -5.80 -6.91
CA GLU A 11 18.03 -5.83 -5.46
C GLU A 11 18.13 -4.40 -4.92
N TYR A 12 17.23 -4.05 -4.00
CA TYR A 12 17.18 -2.73 -3.38
C TYR A 12 17.95 -2.64 -2.06
N GLY A 13 18.78 -3.64 -1.79
CA GLY A 13 19.56 -3.76 -0.58
C GLY A 13 18.78 -4.30 0.63
N TYR A 14 19.48 -4.34 1.76
CA TYR A 14 19.03 -4.94 3.01
C TYR A 14 18.18 -4.02 3.90
N ASP A 15 18.22 -2.70 3.65
CA ASP A 15 17.48 -1.72 4.44
C ASP A 15 17.00 -0.52 3.60
N LYS A 16 16.13 0.29 4.21
CA LYS A 16 15.50 1.46 3.55
C LYS A 16 16.49 2.57 3.20
N ARG A 17 17.60 2.70 3.95
CA ARG A 17 18.62 3.71 3.67
C ARG A 17 19.38 3.34 2.41
N MET A 18 19.75 2.06 2.28
CA MET A 18 20.41 1.55 1.09
C MET A 18 19.50 1.61 -0.13
N MET A 19 18.22 1.24 0.00
CA MET A 19 17.22 1.40 -1.05
C MET A 19 17.17 2.84 -1.57
N SER A 20 17.05 3.82 -0.66
CA SER A 20 16.96 5.24 -1.03
C SER A 20 18.23 5.72 -1.75
N LYS A 21 19.40 5.27 -1.28
CA LYS A 21 20.70 5.60 -1.88
C LYS A 21 20.85 5.02 -3.29
N LEU A 22 20.46 3.75 -3.49
CA LEU A 22 20.50 3.11 -4.80
C LEU A 22 19.55 3.80 -5.79
N MET A 23 18.34 4.16 -5.34
CA MET A 23 17.39 4.89 -6.17
C MET A 23 17.92 6.27 -6.57
N ALA A 24 18.51 7.01 -5.65
CA ALA A 24 19.12 8.31 -5.95
C ALA A 24 20.23 8.19 -7.01
N TRP A 25 21.12 7.20 -6.87
CA TRP A 25 22.19 6.95 -7.85
C TRP A 25 21.66 6.63 -9.24
N VAL A 26 20.64 5.79 -9.35
CA VAL A 26 20.02 5.49 -10.64
C VAL A 26 19.37 6.75 -11.22
N ASN A 27 18.70 7.55 -10.38
CA ASN A 27 18.00 8.75 -10.80
C ASN A 27 18.93 9.89 -11.26
N ASP A 28 20.18 9.93 -10.80
CA ASP A 28 21.22 10.85 -11.29
C ASP A 28 21.68 10.52 -12.71
N ILE A 29 21.55 9.25 -13.13
CA ILE A 29 21.96 8.76 -14.45
C ILE A 29 20.81 8.86 -15.46
N LEU A 30 19.58 8.64 -15.01
CA LEU A 30 18.41 8.60 -15.88
C LEU A 30 18.05 9.99 -16.43
N PRO A 31 17.62 10.08 -17.71
CA PRO A 31 17.18 11.33 -18.31
C PRO A 31 16.13 12.06 -17.45
N MET A 32 16.30 13.38 -17.33
CA MET A 32 15.32 14.23 -16.66
C MET A 32 14.01 14.33 -17.47
N GLY A 33 12.90 14.60 -16.79
CA GLY A 33 11.59 14.80 -17.42
C GLY A 33 10.90 13.53 -17.90
N LYS A 34 11.39 12.36 -17.51
CA LYS A 34 10.81 11.04 -17.83
C LYS A 34 10.37 10.33 -16.55
N PRO A 35 9.17 9.72 -16.50
CA PRO A 35 8.68 9.01 -15.32
C PRO A 35 9.60 7.85 -14.91
N ARG A 36 9.76 7.68 -13.60
CA ARG A 36 10.51 6.60 -12.96
C ARG A 36 9.58 5.70 -12.17
N HIS A 37 9.66 4.40 -12.43
CA HIS A 37 8.80 3.39 -11.83
C HIS A 37 9.62 2.44 -10.95
N ALA A 38 9.34 2.39 -9.65
CA ALA A 38 9.97 1.41 -8.76
C ALA A 38 9.21 0.07 -8.81
N LEU A 39 9.88 -0.96 -9.31
CA LEU A 39 9.30 -2.29 -9.49
C LEU A 39 9.27 -3.06 -8.18
N GLY A 40 8.08 -3.49 -7.75
CA GLY A 40 7.88 -4.39 -6.61
C GLY A 40 8.05 -3.77 -5.22
N ILE A 41 8.13 -2.43 -5.13
CA ILE A 41 8.18 -1.69 -3.87
C ILE A 41 6.88 -0.92 -3.68
N GLY A 42 6.34 -0.91 -2.47
CA GLY A 42 5.12 -0.16 -2.20
C GLY A 42 4.43 -0.60 -0.93
N HIS A 43 5.17 -0.97 0.10
CA HIS A 43 4.59 -1.01 1.44
C HIS A 43 4.28 0.44 1.87
N PRO A 44 3.22 0.72 2.65
CA PRO A 44 2.90 2.10 3.06
C PRO A 44 4.07 2.86 3.67
N ASP A 45 4.96 2.16 4.38
CA ASP A 45 6.14 2.75 4.99
C ASP A 45 7.26 3.11 3.97
N ASP A 46 7.11 2.71 2.70
CA ASP A 46 8.08 2.98 1.62
C ASP A 46 7.67 4.21 0.80
N PHE A 47 6.41 4.66 0.87
CA PHE A 47 5.84 5.69 0.00
C PHE A 47 6.61 7.01 0.07
N VAL A 48 6.93 7.47 1.29
CA VAL A 48 7.68 8.72 1.49
C VAL A 48 9.14 8.55 1.03
N PRO A 49 9.90 7.53 1.50
CA PRO A 49 11.27 7.31 1.03
C PRO A 49 11.43 7.24 -0.50
N ILE A 50 10.57 6.49 -1.19
CA ILE A 50 10.69 6.35 -2.65
C ILE A 50 10.35 7.66 -3.37
N ALA A 51 9.34 8.39 -2.91
CA ALA A 51 9.00 9.69 -3.50
C ALA A 51 10.13 10.72 -3.30
N GLN A 52 10.72 10.78 -2.10
CA GLN A 52 11.89 11.64 -1.84
C GLN A 52 13.12 11.23 -2.64
N SER A 53 13.21 9.96 -3.01
CA SER A 53 14.28 9.46 -3.88
C SER A 53 14.05 9.78 -5.36
N GLY A 54 12.92 10.40 -5.74
CA GLY A 54 12.62 10.79 -7.12
C GLY A 54 11.88 9.73 -7.95
N ILE A 55 11.14 8.83 -7.29
CA ILE A 55 10.25 7.85 -7.93
C ILE A 55 8.86 8.45 -8.14
N ASP A 56 8.29 8.27 -9.33
CA ASP A 56 6.99 8.81 -9.71
C ASP A 56 5.85 7.80 -9.54
N THR A 57 6.14 6.52 -9.81
CA THR A 57 5.16 5.43 -9.75
C THR A 57 5.78 4.17 -9.15
N PHE A 58 4.96 3.27 -8.61
CA PHE A 58 5.42 2.05 -7.97
C PHE A 58 4.31 0.99 -7.95
N ASP A 59 4.69 -0.27 -7.77
CA ASP A 59 3.76 -1.39 -7.66
C ASP A 59 4.14 -2.33 -6.51
N CYS A 60 3.13 -2.94 -5.87
CA CYS A 60 3.40 -3.93 -4.84
C CYS A 60 2.22 -4.90 -4.70
N ILE A 61 2.55 -6.17 -4.44
CA ILE A 61 1.55 -7.20 -4.13
C ILE A 61 0.93 -7.02 -2.73
N ALA A 62 1.56 -6.25 -1.85
CA ALA A 62 1.21 -6.13 -0.43
C ALA A 62 -0.30 -5.94 -0.15
N PRO A 63 -1.03 -4.99 -0.75
CA PRO A 63 -2.42 -4.75 -0.37
C PRO A 63 -3.28 -6.02 -0.56
N THR A 64 -3.10 -6.74 -1.66
CA THR A 64 -3.91 -7.92 -1.97
C THR A 64 -3.36 -9.19 -1.30
N HIS A 65 -2.03 -9.34 -1.22
CA HIS A 65 -1.37 -10.50 -0.62
C HIS A 65 -1.65 -10.63 0.89
N TYR A 66 -1.60 -9.50 1.61
CA TYR A 66 -1.93 -9.44 3.04
C TYR A 66 -3.43 -9.57 3.28
N ALA A 67 -4.27 -8.94 2.45
CA ALA A 67 -5.72 -9.04 2.55
C ALA A 67 -6.22 -10.49 2.50
N ARG A 68 -5.76 -11.26 1.52
CA ARG A 68 -6.16 -12.67 1.35
C ARG A 68 -5.71 -13.58 2.51
N ARG A 69 -4.73 -13.14 3.30
CA ARG A 69 -4.28 -13.80 4.53
C ARG A 69 -4.90 -13.21 5.81
N GLY A 70 -5.86 -12.31 5.64
CA GLY A 70 -6.63 -11.70 6.73
C GLY A 70 -5.94 -10.53 7.42
N THR A 71 -4.87 -9.96 6.86
CA THR A 71 -4.29 -8.71 7.37
C THR A 71 -4.86 -7.50 6.65
N LEU A 72 -5.54 -6.62 7.40
CA LEU A 72 -6.12 -5.38 6.89
C LEU A 72 -5.31 -4.17 7.38
N PHE A 73 -5.01 -3.24 6.48
CA PHE A 73 -4.34 -1.98 6.81
C PHE A 73 -5.38 -0.93 7.19
N THR A 74 -5.11 -0.17 8.25
CA THR A 74 -5.99 0.88 8.76
C THR A 74 -5.18 2.09 9.21
N SER A 75 -5.87 3.20 9.44
CA SER A 75 -5.31 4.43 10.00
C SER A 75 -4.72 4.27 11.40
N GLU A 76 -5.07 3.20 12.12
CA GLU A 76 -4.55 2.85 13.45
C GLU A 76 -3.52 1.71 13.41
N GLY A 77 -3.12 1.27 12.21
CA GLY A 77 -2.17 0.17 12.01
C GLY A 77 -2.82 -1.07 11.39
N LYS A 78 -2.16 -2.22 11.54
CA LYS A 78 -2.57 -3.49 10.91
C LYS A 78 -3.51 -4.28 11.82
N LEU A 79 -4.59 -4.81 11.25
CA LEU A 79 -5.51 -5.72 11.92
C LEU A 79 -5.30 -7.14 11.38
N ASP A 80 -5.01 -8.09 12.26
CA ASP A 80 -5.03 -9.52 11.94
C ASP A 80 -6.45 -10.10 12.17
N MET A 81 -7.28 -10.07 11.13
CA MET A 81 -8.68 -10.50 11.17
C MET A 81 -8.87 -11.99 11.47
N THR A 82 -7.79 -12.77 11.52
CA THR A 82 -7.83 -14.17 11.98
C THR A 82 -7.97 -14.26 13.50
N LYS A 83 -7.66 -13.21 14.25
CA LYS A 83 -7.76 -13.22 15.72
C LYS A 83 -9.22 -13.30 16.20
N PRO A 84 -9.54 -14.18 17.19
CA PRO A 84 -10.92 -14.36 17.67
C PRO A 84 -11.60 -13.10 18.21
N ARG A 85 -10.83 -12.12 18.70
CA ARG A 85 -11.37 -10.85 19.24
C ARG A 85 -12.29 -10.14 18.23
N TYR A 86 -11.97 -10.25 16.94
CA TYR A 86 -12.71 -9.54 15.89
C TYR A 86 -14.07 -10.18 15.57
N LEU A 87 -14.31 -11.44 15.93
CA LEU A 87 -15.58 -12.14 15.69
C LEU A 87 -16.78 -11.48 16.38
N LYS A 88 -16.55 -10.67 17.42
CA LYS A 88 -17.59 -9.96 18.17
C LYS A 88 -17.59 -8.45 17.91
N GLU A 89 -16.67 -7.93 17.11
CA GLU A 89 -16.55 -6.49 16.85
C GLU A 89 -17.50 -6.02 15.73
N ARG A 90 -18.59 -5.33 16.10
CA ARG A 90 -19.55 -4.73 15.17
C ARG A 90 -19.17 -3.33 14.67
N LYS A 91 -17.88 -3.02 14.60
CA LYS A 91 -17.35 -1.75 14.09
C LYS A 91 -16.91 -1.93 12.63
N SER A 92 -16.80 -0.82 11.87
CA SER A 92 -16.15 -0.84 10.55
C SER A 92 -14.68 -1.29 10.67
N ILE A 93 -14.07 -1.72 9.56
CA ILE A 93 -12.65 -2.11 9.54
C ILE A 93 -11.77 -0.93 9.99
N ASP A 94 -11.98 0.23 9.38
CA ASP A 94 -11.33 1.49 9.73
C ASP A 94 -12.37 2.60 9.81
N LYS A 95 -12.31 3.43 10.84
CA LYS A 95 -13.24 4.55 11.03
C LYS A 95 -12.98 5.72 10.08
N LYS A 96 -11.75 5.84 9.57
CA LYS A 96 -11.35 6.92 8.65
C LYS A 96 -11.41 6.51 7.18
N CYS A 97 -11.79 5.26 6.88
CA CYS A 97 -11.85 4.75 5.52
C CYS A 97 -13.24 4.95 4.92
N SER A 98 -13.28 5.49 3.71
CA SER A 98 -14.51 5.78 2.95
C SER A 98 -14.90 4.69 1.95
N CYS A 99 -14.26 3.52 1.97
CA CYS A 99 -14.57 2.44 1.02
C CYS A 99 -15.92 1.79 1.31
N ASP A 100 -16.55 1.24 0.28
CA ASP A 100 -17.85 0.54 0.40
C ASP A 100 -17.83 -0.58 1.44
N VAL A 101 -16.67 -1.22 1.63
CA VAL A 101 -16.51 -2.29 2.61
C VAL A 101 -16.65 -1.75 4.03
N CYS A 102 -16.00 -0.62 4.34
CA CYS A 102 -16.10 0.02 5.65
C CYS A 102 -17.48 0.65 5.91
N ALA A 103 -18.18 1.09 4.85
CA ALA A 103 -19.53 1.63 4.94
C ALA A 103 -20.59 0.53 5.19
N THR A 104 -20.34 -0.69 4.70
CA THR A 104 -21.37 -1.75 4.65
C THR A 104 -21.14 -2.85 5.69
N TYR A 105 -19.90 -3.27 5.90
CA TYR A 105 -19.59 -4.49 6.65
C TYR A 105 -18.85 -4.23 7.96
N THR A 106 -19.09 -5.10 8.92
CA THR A 106 -18.39 -5.07 10.21
C THR A 106 -17.13 -5.92 10.20
N ARG A 107 -16.21 -5.61 11.12
CA ARG A 107 -15.04 -6.46 11.42
C ARG A 107 -15.44 -7.91 11.72
N SER A 108 -16.52 -8.11 12.48
CA SER A 108 -17.03 -9.45 12.79
C SER A 108 -17.42 -10.25 11.55
N TYR A 109 -18.10 -9.62 10.60
CA TYR A 109 -18.54 -10.28 9.37
C TYR A 109 -17.33 -10.64 8.48
N VAL A 110 -16.42 -9.70 8.28
CA VAL A 110 -15.21 -9.93 7.48
C VAL A 110 -14.30 -10.98 8.13
N SER A 111 -14.12 -10.92 9.46
CA SER A 111 -13.37 -11.92 10.23
C SER A 111 -13.98 -13.32 10.10
N HIS A 112 -15.32 -13.43 10.19
CA HIS A 112 -16.02 -14.70 9.99
C HIS A 112 -15.75 -15.28 8.61
N LEU A 113 -15.95 -14.50 7.54
CA LEU A 113 -15.73 -14.98 6.16
C LEU A 113 -14.28 -15.40 5.91
N LEU A 114 -13.31 -14.62 6.38
CA LEU A 114 -11.89 -14.96 6.22
C LEU A 114 -11.52 -16.26 6.95
N ARG A 115 -12.08 -16.49 8.14
CA ARG A 115 -11.87 -17.73 8.91
C ARG A 115 -12.60 -18.94 8.31
N ALA A 116 -13.73 -18.69 7.65
CA ALA A 116 -14.46 -19.70 6.89
C ALA A 116 -13.82 -20.00 5.51
N HIS A 117 -12.72 -19.32 5.16
CA HIS A 117 -12.06 -19.42 3.85
C HIS A 117 -12.97 -19.08 2.66
N GLU A 118 -13.97 -18.22 2.89
CA GLU A 118 -14.89 -17.74 1.86
C GLU A 118 -14.21 -16.74 0.93
N LEU A 119 -14.38 -16.93 -0.39
CA LEU A 119 -13.84 -16.03 -1.41
C LEU A 119 -14.35 -14.59 -1.23
N THR A 120 -15.58 -14.43 -0.78
CA THR A 120 -16.17 -13.12 -0.46
C THR A 120 -15.35 -12.38 0.59
N GLY A 121 -14.87 -13.06 1.63
CA GLY A 121 -14.02 -12.46 2.66
C GLY A 121 -12.71 -11.93 2.08
N MET A 122 -12.07 -12.72 1.21
CA MET A 122 -10.83 -12.33 0.52
C MET A 122 -11.05 -11.15 -0.44
N LYS A 123 -12.18 -11.12 -1.14
CA LYS A 123 -12.56 -10.02 -2.05
C LYS A 123 -12.76 -8.72 -1.26
N LEU A 124 -13.57 -8.74 -0.21
CA LEU A 124 -13.83 -7.58 0.64
C LEU A 124 -12.55 -7.05 1.30
N ALA A 125 -11.73 -7.95 1.83
CA ALA A 125 -10.43 -7.59 2.39
C ALA A 125 -9.52 -6.91 1.37
N SER A 126 -9.48 -7.42 0.13
CA SER A 126 -8.63 -6.88 -0.93
C SER A 126 -9.12 -5.51 -1.41
N MET A 127 -10.45 -5.34 -1.55
CA MET A 127 -11.05 -4.04 -1.90
C MET A 127 -10.72 -2.98 -0.84
N HIS A 128 -10.83 -3.32 0.45
CA HIS A 128 -10.46 -2.41 1.54
C HIS A 128 -8.99 -2.02 1.50
N ASN A 129 -8.07 -2.99 1.40
CA ASN A 129 -6.64 -2.70 1.37
C ASN A 129 -6.22 -1.90 0.13
N LEU A 130 -6.76 -2.21 -1.04
CA LEU A 130 -6.48 -1.43 -2.26
C LEU A 130 -6.93 0.02 -2.09
N HIS A 131 -8.14 0.25 -1.56
CA HIS A 131 -8.63 1.60 -1.26
C HIS A 131 -7.70 2.33 -0.30
N PHE A 132 -7.30 1.68 0.81
CA PHE A 132 -6.37 2.26 1.77
C PHE A 132 -5.05 2.69 1.11
N PHE A 133 -4.43 1.84 0.28
CA PHE A 133 -3.18 2.17 -0.38
C PHE A 133 -3.33 3.32 -1.37
N ASN A 134 -4.44 3.37 -2.12
CA ASN A 134 -4.74 4.46 -3.04
C ASN A 134 -4.95 5.79 -2.32
N GLU A 135 -5.62 5.78 -1.17
CA GLU A 135 -5.77 6.97 -0.31
C GLU A 135 -4.43 7.45 0.25
N GLN A 136 -3.55 6.53 0.66
CA GLN A 136 -2.20 6.88 1.09
C GLN A 136 -1.39 7.53 -0.04
N ALA A 137 -1.48 7.00 -1.27
CA ALA A 137 -0.83 7.57 -2.43
C ALA A 137 -1.43 8.95 -2.81
N ALA A 138 -2.74 9.12 -2.68
CA ALA A 138 -3.40 10.40 -2.89
C ALA A 138 -3.00 11.44 -1.85
N SER A 139 -2.91 11.04 -0.57
CA SER A 139 -2.41 11.88 0.51
C SER A 139 -0.97 12.30 0.27
N LEU A 140 -0.11 11.37 -0.16
CA LEU A 140 1.28 11.66 -0.53
C LEU A 140 1.38 12.74 -1.60
N ARG A 141 0.62 12.62 -2.70
CA ARG A 141 0.56 13.64 -3.77
C ARG A 141 0.15 15.02 -3.23
N LYS A 142 -0.83 15.07 -2.31
CA LYS A 142 -1.26 16.34 -1.67
C LYS A 142 -0.14 16.95 -0.83
N ARG A 143 0.60 16.14 -0.06
CA ARG A 143 1.71 16.59 0.78
C ARG A 143 2.87 17.13 -0.04
N ILE A 144 3.24 16.44 -1.13
CA ILE A 144 4.26 16.91 -2.10
C ILE A 144 3.87 18.28 -2.66
N LYS A 145 2.62 18.46 -3.11
CA LYS A 145 2.14 19.74 -3.66
C LYS A 145 2.20 20.89 -2.65
N LYS A 146 2.14 20.59 -1.34
CA LYS A 146 2.25 21.58 -0.26
C LYS A 146 3.69 21.83 0.20
N GLY A 147 4.67 21.06 -0.27
CA GLY A 147 6.06 21.12 0.21
C GLY A 147 6.27 20.51 1.60
N GLU A 148 5.42 19.58 2.03
CA GLU A 148 5.52 18.88 3.33
C GLU A 148 6.41 17.62 3.29
N ILE A 149 7.00 17.32 2.13
CA ILE A 149 7.84 16.14 1.85
C ILE A 149 9.03 16.57 1.00
#